data_AF-A0A6A2W2J1-F1
#
_entry.id   AF-A0A6A2W2J1-F1
#
_cell.length_a   1.000
_cell.length_b   1.000
_cell.length_c   1.000
_cell.angle_alpha   90.00
_cell.angle_beta   90.00
_cell.angle_gamma   90.00
#
_symmetry.space_group_name_H-M   'P 1'
#
loop_
_entity.id
_entity.type
_entity.pdbx_description
1 polymer ?
#
loop_
_entity_poly.entity_id
_entity_poly.type
_entity_poly.pdbx_seq_one_letter_code
_entity_poly.pdbx_strand_id
1 'polypeptide(L)'
;MNAFAQLFSQYDIPGAFLVNIELTLWSALFSTILGVMLLLMRISPISSLRRIARGYVELFKNMPLTIIMVFMVLGVYAQLKLSFSTTFATNFFWLAITGLSLYTAAFVCESLRSGINTVPIGQAEAARALGLNFWQAATQVILPQAIRGSVAPLGNTFIALLKNSTVAAAASVATETSTMMSEMIEYHADLIVPIFLTFAFGYVILIIPFGALTTYLSNKLAVRR
;
A
#
# COMPACT_ATOMS: atom_id res chain seq x y z
N MET A 1 9.22 8.74 39.04
CA MET A 1 8.62 8.17 37.81
C MET A 1 9.76 7.92 36.85
N ASN A 2 9.91 6.69 36.33
CA ASN A 2 10.99 6.36 35.38
C ASN A 2 10.92 7.33 34.17
N ALA A 3 12.03 7.89 33.73
CA ALA A 3 12.09 8.83 32.60
C ALA A 3 11.34 8.30 31.36
N PHE A 4 11.42 6.98 31.14
CA PHE A 4 10.65 6.28 30.11
C PHE A 4 9.12 6.41 30.24
N ALA A 5 8.57 6.34 31.45
CA ALA A 5 7.13 6.48 31.67
C ALA A 5 6.63 7.91 31.43
N GLN A 6 7.50 8.91 31.57
CA GLN A 6 7.16 10.30 31.26
C GLN A 6 6.98 10.53 29.75
N LEU A 7 7.66 9.76 28.90
CA LEU A 7 7.49 9.84 27.44
C LEU A 7 6.03 9.61 27.01
N PHE A 8 5.35 8.62 27.59
CA PHE A 8 3.95 8.32 27.28
C PHE A 8 2.97 9.40 27.74
N SER A 9 3.40 10.30 28.64
CA SER A 9 2.60 11.46 29.05
C SER A 9 2.88 12.71 28.20
N GLN A 10 4.03 12.76 27.53
CA GLN A 10 4.47 13.90 26.72
C GLN A 10 4.15 13.71 25.23
N TYR A 11 4.23 12.48 24.72
CA TYR A 11 4.06 12.17 23.30
C TYR A 11 2.83 11.29 23.09
N ASP A 12 2.01 11.65 22.10
CA ASP A 12 0.85 10.85 21.69
C ASP A 12 1.25 9.72 20.73
N ILE A 13 1.92 8.71 21.29
CA ILE A 13 2.35 7.52 20.55
C ILE A 13 1.16 6.78 19.92
N PRO A 14 0.03 6.52 20.63
CA PRO A 14 -1.14 5.90 20.03
C PRO A 14 -1.71 6.72 18.86
N GLY A 15 -1.79 8.05 19.00
CA GLY A 15 -2.21 8.96 17.92
C GLY A 15 -1.32 8.85 16.69
N ALA A 16 0.00 8.73 16.86
CA ALA A 16 0.91 8.53 15.74
C ALA A 16 0.65 7.23 14.97
N PHE A 17 0.37 6.13 15.68
CA PHE A 17 -0.02 4.87 15.05
C PHE A 17 -1.38 4.99 14.33
N LEU A 18 -2.34 5.73 14.90
CA LEU A 18 -3.62 5.98 14.23
C LEU A 18 -3.43 6.73 12.91
N VAL A 19 -2.57 7.75 12.86
CA VAL A 19 -2.25 8.47 11.61
C VAL A 19 -1.68 7.51 10.56
N ASN A 20 -0.75 6.62 10.91
CA ASN A 20 -0.24 5.62 9.98
C ASN A 20 -1.31 4.63 9.50
N ILE A 21 -2.24 4.24 10.38
CA ILE A 21 -3.39 3.40 10.00
C ILE A 21 -4.27 4.16 8.99
N GLU A 22 -4.59 5.43 9.24
CA GLU A 22 -5.41 6.25 8.33
C GLU A 22 -4.74 6.44 6.97
N LEU A 23 -3.43 6.79 6.95
CA LEU A 23 -2.63 6.85 5.73
C LEU A 23 -2.71 5.54 4.95
N THR A 24 -2.55 4.41 5.65
CA THR A 24 -2.60 3.08 5.06
C THR A 24 -3.99 2.77 4.49
N LEU A 25 -5.07 3.07 5.20
CA LEU A 25 -6.44 2.79 4.75
C LEU A 25 -6.80 3.59 3.51
N TRP A 26 -6.55 4.89 3.50
CA TRP A 26 -6.83 5.75 2.35
C TRP A 26 -5.95 5.38 1.16
N SER A 27 -4.65 5.17 1.37
CA SER A 27 -3.76 4.75 0.30
C SER A 27 -4.10 3.35 -0.22
N ALA A 28 -4.54 2.42 0.62
CA ALA A 28 -5.01 1.10 0.18
C ALA A 28 -6.24 1.23 -0.72
N LEU A 29 -7.20 2.08 -0.36
CA LEU A 29 -8.39 2.33 -1.17
C LEU A 29 -8.02 2.88 -2.55
N PHE A 30 -7.29 3.99 -2.62
CA PHE A 30 -6.96 4.63 -3.90
C PHE A 30 -5.98 3.81 -4.74
N SER A 31 -4.99 3.18 -4.12
CA SER A 31 -4.07 2.27 -4.84
C SER A 31 -4.78 1.03 -5.37
N THR A 32 -5.82 0.54 -4.68
CA THR A 32 -6.65 -0.56 -5.18
C THR A 32 -7.42 -0.14 -6.42
N ILE A 33 -8.10 1.02 -6.37
CA ILE A 33 -8.84 1.56 -7.52
C ILE A 33 -7.91 1.73 -8.72
N LEU A 34 -6.79 2.43 -8.54
CA LEU A 34 -5.83 2.68 -9.61
C LEU A 34 -5.14 1.39 -10.09
N GLY A 35 -4.80 0.49 -9.18
CA GLY A 35 -4.19 -0.80 -9.50
C GLY A 35 -5.10 -1.70 -10.33
N VAL A 36 -6.41 -1.71 -10.03
CA VAL A 36 -7.42 -2.41 -10.85
C VAL A 36 -7.53 -1.76 -12.23
N MET A 37 -7.56 -0.43 -12.33
CA MET A 37 -7.57 0.27 -13.62
C MET A 37 -6.35 -0.09 -14.47
N LEU A 38 -5.15 -0.06 -13.88
CA LEU A 38 -3.89 -0.44 -14.55
C LEU A 38 -3.90 -1.91 -15.00
N LEU A 39 -4.46 -2.81 -14.19
CA LEU A 39 -4.60 -4.21 -14.54
C LEU A 39 -5.51 -4.37 -15.77
N LEU A 40 -6.67 -3.72 -15.78
CA LEU A 40 -7.60 -3.75 -16.91
C LEU A 40 -6.93 -3.23 -18.20
N MET A 41 -6.13 -2.16 -18.10
CA MET A 41 -5.32 -1.68 -19.22
C MET A 41 -4.27 -2.70 -19.68
N ARG A 42 -3.64 -3.46 -18.76
CA ARG A 42 -2.64 -4.48 -19.08
C ARG A 42 -3.22 -5.69 -19.82
N ILE A 43 -4.45 -6.08 -19.52
CA ILE A 43 -5.12 -7.22 -20.16
C ILE A 43 -5.98 -6.83 -21.37
N SER A 44 -6.11 -5.53 -21.64
CA SER A 44 -6.88 -5.01 -22.78
C SER A 44 -6.29 -5.46 -24.13
N PRO A 45 -7.13 -5.69 -25.17
CA PRO A 45 -6.66 -5.97 -26.53
C PRO A 45 -5.90 -4.80 -27.16
N ILE A 46 -6.06 -3.57 -26.66
CA ILE A 46 -5.46 -2.36 -27.22
C ILE A 46 -3.98 -2.25 -26.79
N SER A 47 -3.06 -2.35 -27.76
CA SER A 47 -1.62 -2.34 -27.51
C SER A 47 -1.11 -1.05 -26.83
N SER A 48 -1.70 0.11 -27.14
CA SER A 48 -1.34 1.39 -26.53
C SER A 48 -1.67 1.43 -25.03
N LEU A 49 -2.83 0.93 -24.61
CA LEU A 49 -3.19 0.87 -23.18
C LEU A 49 -2.24 -0.05 -22.41
N ARG A 50 -1.90 -1.21 -22.99
CA ARG A 50 -0.93 -2.13 -22.40
C ARG A 50 0.45 -1.48 -22.21
N ARG A 51 0.92 -0.71 -23.21
CA ARG A 51 2.19 0.02 -23.14
C ARG A 51 2.19 1.09 -22.05
N ILE A 52 1.13 1.90 -21.96
CA ILE A 52 1.01 2.94 -20.93
C ILE A 52 1.02 2.32 -19.53
N ALA A 53 0.17 1.30 -19.29
CA ALA A 53 0.12 0.64 -18.00
C ALA A 53 1.44 -0.07 -17.66
N ARG A 54 2.12 -0.65 -18.66
CA ARG A 54 3.45 -1.22 -18.46
C ARG A 54 4.48 -0.17 -18.06
N GLY A 55 4.53 0.95 -18.77
CA GLY A 55 5.43 2.07 -18.45
C GLY A 55 5.18 2.65 -17.06
N TYR A 56 3.92 2.87 -16.69
CA TYR A 56 3.57 3.31 -15.33
C TYR A 56 4.08 2.32 -14.27
N VAL A 57 3.74 1.04 -14.41
CA VAL A 57 4.11 0.01 -13.42
C VAL A 57 5.62 -0.15 -13.32
N GLU A 58 6.34 -0.15 -14.45
CA GLU A 58 7.81 -0.25 -14.46
C GLU A 58 8.45 1.01 -13.87
N LEU A 59 7.93 2.20 -14.11
CA LEU A 59 8.44 3.43 -13.51
C LEU A 59 8.30 3.42 -11.98
N PHE A 60 7.07 3.29 -11.48
CA PHE A 60 6.79 3.44 -10.04
C PHE A 60 7.39 2.32 -9.19
N LYS A 61 7.50 1.09 -9.70
CA LYS A 61 8.16 -0.01 -8.98
C LYS A 61 9.66 0.17 -8.82
N ASN A 62 10.30 0.88 -9.75
CA ASN A 62 11.75 1.10 -9.75
C ASN A 62 12.14 2.46 -9.13
N MET A 63 11.17 3.31 -8.76
CA MET A 63 11.42 4.55 -8.04
C MET A 63 11.41 4.33 -6.53
N PRO A 64 12.40 4.85 -5.78
CA PRO A 64 12.31 4.92 -4.33
C PRO A 64 11.09 5.75 -3.90
N LEU A 65 10.28 5.20 -2.99
CA LEU A 65 9.09 5.89 -2.46
C LEU A 65 9.46 7.26 -1.87
N THR A 66 10.58 7.36 -1.15
CA THR A 66 11.05 8.62 -0.55
C THR A 66 11.22 9.73 -1.59
N ILE A 67 11.69 9.43 -2.81
CA ILE A 67 11.82 10.43 -3.88
C ILE A 67 10.44 10.92 -4.32
N ILE A 68 9.44 10.03 -4.39
CA ILE A 68 8.05 10.40 -4.71
C ILE A 68 7.49 11.31 -3.61
N MET A 69 7.72 10.98 -2.33
CA MET A 69 7.24 11.77 -1.20
C MET A 69 7.85 13.17 -1.18
N VAL A 70 9.17 13.27 -1.38
CA VAL A 70 9.86 14.57 -1.50
C VAL A 70 9.35 15.36 -2.70
N PHE A 71 9.08 14.69 -3.83
CA PHE A 71 8.50 15.33 -5.01
C PHE A 71 7.07 15.85 -4.77
N MET A 72 6.25 15.17 -3.96
CA MET A 72 4.93 15.68 -3.57
C MET A 72 5.04 17.02 -2.80
N VAL A 73 6.07 17.18 -1.98
CA VAL A 73 6.28 18.42 -1.22
C VAL A 73 6.93 19.50 -2.07
N LEU A 74 8.09 19.22 -2.66
CA LEU A 74 8.90 20.24 -3.34
C LEU A 74 8.41 20.51 -4.78
N GLY A 75 7.99 19.47 -5.49
CA GLY A 75 7.48 19.58 -6.86
C GLY A 75 6.02 20.00 -6.87
N VAL A 76 5.14 19.16 -6.34
CA VAL A 76 3.68 19.34 -6.46
C VAL A 76 3.20 20.53 -5.63
N TYR A 77 3.54 20.58 -4.34
CA TYR A 77 3.10 21.68 -3.49
C TYR A 77 3.90 22.96 -3.70
N ALA A 78 5.24 22.92 -3.56
CA ALA A 78 6.03 24.15 -3.56
C ALA A 78 6.17 24.80 -4.94
N GLN A 79 6.37 24.02 -6.01
CA GLN A 79 6.58 24.56 -7.35
C GLN A 79 5.29 24.64 -8.17
N LEU A 80 4.49 23.58 -8.22
CA LEU A 80 3.24 23.55 -8.98
C LEU A 80 2.06 24.21 -8.24
N LYS A 81 2.24 24.57 -6.96
CA LYS A 81 1.23 25.23 -6.12
C LYS A 81 -0.08 24.45 -6.03
N LEU A 82 -0.01 23.12 -6.15
CA LEU A 82 -1.16 22.24 -5.99
C LEU A 82 -1.32 21.88 -4.50
N SER A 83 -2.51 22.16 -3.96
CA SER A 83 -2.87 21.88 -2.58
C SER A 83 -4.28 21.33 -2.49
N PHE A 84 -4.51 20.38 -1.59
CA PHE A 84 -5.81 19.81 -1.30
C PHE A 84 -6.56 20.57 -0.19
N SER A 85 -5.86 21.35 0.62
CA SER A 85 -6.44 22.12 1.73
C SER A 85 -5.60 23.36 2.03
N THR A 86 -6.22 24.37 2.65
CA THR A 86 -5.55 25.55 3.21
C THR A 86 -4.85 25.24 4.53
N THR A 87 -5.28 24.18 5.24
CA THR A 87 -4.67 23.75 6.50
C THR A 87 -3.43 22.91 6.21
N PHE A 88 -2.28 23.30 6.77
CA PHE A 88 -0.99 22.65 6.54
C PHE A 88 -1.06 21.13 6.79
N ALA A 89 -1.45 20.72 8.00
CA ALA A 89 -1.50 19.31 8.38
C ALA A 89 -2.38 18.47 7.44
N THR A 90 -3.60 18.95 7.17
CA THR A 90 -4.54 18.27 6.26
C THR A 90 -4.00 18.18 4.84
N ASN A 91 -3.33 19.23 4.35
CA ASN A 91 -2.77 19.25 3.00
C ASN A 91 -1.66 18.20 2.82
N PHE A 92 -0.70 18.16 3.75
CA PHE A 92 0.43 17.22 3.67
C PHE A 92 0.00 15.77 3.91
N PHE A 93 -1.04 15.55 4.72
CA PHE A 93 -1.68 14.25 4.85
C PHE A 93 -2.22 13.73 3.50
N TRP A 94 -2.96 14.55 2.75
CA TRP A 94 -3.49 14.15 1.43
C TRP A 94 -2.42 14.06 0.34
N LEU A 95 -1.38 14.89 0.39
CA LEU A 95 -0.21 14.75 -0.48
C LEU A 95 0.51 13.43 -0.23
N ALA A 96 0.67 13.04 1.04
CA ALA A 96 1.26 11.76 1.39
C ALA A 96 0.41 10.58 0.91
N ILE A 97 -0.91 10.65 1.10
CA ILE A 97 -1.84 9.64 0.55
C ILE A 97 -1.69 9.54 -0.97
N THR A 98 -1.58 10.67 -1.68
CA THR A 98 -1.44 10.68 -3.13
C THR A 98 -0.15 9.99 -3.58
N GLY A 99 0.99 10.33 -2.98
CA GLY A 99 2.28 9.71 -3.27
C GLY A 99 2.29 8.20 -2.98
N LEU A 100 1.80 7.81 -1.79
CA LEU A 100 1.66 6.41 -1.39
C LEU A 100 0.72 5.63 -2.33
N SER A 101 -0.38 6.24 -2.76
CA SER A 101 -1.37 5.60 -3.65
C SER A 101 -0.79 5.35 -5.03
N LEU A 102 -0.10 6.33 -5.61
CA LEU A 102 0.55 6.20 -6.92
C LEU A 102 1.61 5.11 -6.90
N TYR A 103 2.48 5.12 -5.89
CA TYR A 103 3.49 4.09 -5.73
C TYR A 103 2.88 2.70 -5.57
N THR A 104 1.93 2.57 -4.63
CA THR A 104 1.36 1.27 -4.26
C THR A 104 0.47 0.69 -5.36
N ALA A 105 -0.17 1.52 -6.18
CA ALA A 105 -1.00 1.06 -7.29
C ALA A 105 -0.23 0.18 -8.29
N ALA A 106 1.06 0.45 -8.49
CA ALA A 106 1.91 -0.37 -9.34
C ALA A 106 2.12 -1.79 -8.76
N PHE A 107 2.27 -1.90 -7.43
CA PHE A 107 2.39 -3.19 -6.74
C PHE A 107 1.05 -3.93 -6.63
N VAL A 108 -0.06 -3.21 -6.46
CA VAL A 108 -1.40 -3.79 -6.54
C VAL A 108 -1.65 -4.38 -7.92
N CYS A 109 -1.35 -3.63 -8.99
CA CYS A 109 -1.50 -4.10 -10.37
C CYS A 109 -0.74 -5.41 -10.60
N GLU A 110 0.51 -5.49 -10.12
CA GLU A 110 1.31 -6.70 -10.24
C GLU A 110 0.83 -7.86 -9.37
N SER A 111 0.32 -7.58 -8.18
CA SER A 111 -0.26 -8.59 -7.29
C SER A 111 -1.50 -9.23 -7.90
N LEU A 112 -2.39 -8.41 -8.46
CA LEU A 112 -3.57 -8.88 -9.18
C LEU A 112 -3.19 -9.68 -10.44
N ARG A 113 -2.20 -9.18 -11.20
CA ARG A 113 -1.68 -9.90 -12.38
C ARG A 113 -1.08 -11.24 -11.99
N SER A 114 -0.34 -11.31 -10.88
CA SER A 114 0.19 -12.57 -10.34
C SER A 114 -0.94 -13.54 -10.02
N GLY A 115 -2.04 -13.08 -9.43
CA GLY A 115 -3.22 -13.90 -9.18
C GLY A 115 -3.87 -14.42 -10.46
N ILE A 116 -4.02 -13.59 -11.51
CA ILE A 116 -4.51 -14.06 -12.82
C ILE A 116 -3.60 -15.15 -13.38
N ASN A 117 -2.29 -14.99 -13.30
CA ASN A 117 -1.32 -15.95 -13.82
C ASN A 117 -1.30 -17.29 -13.05
N THR A 118 -1.99 -17.38 -11.90
CA THR A 118 -2.15 -18.66 -11.19
C THR A 118 -3.18 -19.58 -11.85
N VAL A 119 -4.04 -19.06 -12.72
CA VAL A 119 -5.09 -19.83 -13.40
C VAL A 119 -4.48 -20.56 -14.62
N PRO A 120 -4.55 -21.91 -14.69
CA PRO A 120 -4.02 -22.64 -15.83
C PRO A 120 -4.77 -22.29 -17.12
N ILE A 121 -4.04 -22.17 -18.24
CA ILE A 121 -4.61 -21.86 -19.56
C ILE A 121 -5.67 -22.90 -19.97
N GLY A 122 -5.49 -24.16 -19.56
CA GLY A 122 -6.46 -25.24 -19.80
C GLY A 122 -7.86 -24.97 -19.24
N GLN A 123 -8.01 -24.14 -18.20
CA GLN A 123 -9.33 -23.73 -17.70
C GLN A 123 -10.07 -22.85 -18.73
N ALA A 124 -9.34 -21.95 -19.40
CA ALA A 124 -9.91 -21.13 -20.46
C ALA A 124 -10.21 -21.94 -21.73
N GLU A 125 -9.43 -22.98 -22.01
CA GLU A 125 -9.68 -23.92 -23.12
C GLU A 125 -10.89 -24.81 -22.85
N ALA A 126 -11.00 -25.38 -21.65
CA ALA A 126 -12.13 -26.20 -21.23
C ALA A 126 -13.44 -25.38 -21.22
N ALA A 127 -13.41 -24.14 -20.72
CA ALA A 127 -14.56 -23.23 -20.77
C ALA A 127 -15.05 -23.00 -22.20
N ARG A 128 -14.13 -22.78 -23.15
CA ARG A 128 -14.46 -22.63 -24.58
C ARG A 128 -14.96 -23.93 -25.20
N ALA A 129 -14.43 -25.09 -24.83
CA ALA A 129 -14.90 -26.39 -25.30
C ALA A 129 -16.33 -26.70 -24.84
N LEU A 130 -16.73 -26.19 -23.68
CA LEU A 130 -18.10 -26.24 -23.16
C LEU A 130 -19.04 -25.19 -23.78
N GLY A 131 -18.58 -24.41 -24.76
CA GLY A 131 -19.39 -23.41 -25.47
C GLY A 131 -19.56 -22.08 -24.73
N LEU A 132 -18.81 -21.83 -23.65
CA LEU A 132 -18.85 -20.54 -22.96
C LEU A 132 -18.21 -19.46 -23.84
N ASN A 133 -18.90 -18.32 -23.97
CA ASN A 133 -18.33 -17.15 -24.62
C ASN A 133 -17.23 -16.51 -23.74
N PHE A 134 -16.46 -15.57 -24.30
CA PHE A 134 -15.33 -14.94 -23.60
C PHE A 134 -15.73 -14.34 -22.24
N TRP A 135 -16.87 -13.65 -22.16
CA TRP A 135 -17.33 -13.01 -20.93
C TRP A 135 -17.76 -14.03 -19.88
N GLN A 136 -18.44 -15.10 -20.29
CA GLN A 136 -18.80 -16.21 -19.43
C GLN A 136 -17.54 -16.92 -18.90
N ALA A 137 -16.60 -17.28 -19.77
CA ALA A 137 -15.35 -17.91 -19.37
C ALA A 137 -14.54 -17.00 -18.42
N ALA A 138 -14.45 -15.71 -18.72
CA ALA A 138 -13.74 -14.74 -17.90
C ALA A 138 -14.39 -14.58 -16.51
N THR A 139 -15.71 -14.40 -16.43
CA THR A 139 -16.40 -14.07 -15.17
C THR A 139 -16.76 -15.28 -14.32
N GLN A 140 -17.08 -16.42 -14.93
CA GLN A 140 -17.55 -17.61 -14.21
C GLN A 140 -16.42 -18.57 -13.86
N VAL A 141 -15.33 -18.59 -14.65
CA VAL A 141 -14.22 -19.55 -14.46
C VAL A 141 -12.94 -18.85 -14.02
N ILE A 142 -12.45 -17.90 -14.82
CA ILE A 142 -11.10 -17.35 -14.65
C ILE A 142 -11.04 -16.35 -13.49
N LEU A 143 -11.90 -15.33 -13.48
CA LEU A 143 -11.87 -14.24 -12.51
C LEU A 143 -12.06 -14.73 -11.05
N PRO A 144 -13.01 -15.65 -10.74
CA PRO A 144 -13.15 -16.17 -9.39
C PRO A 144 -11.90 -16.93 -8.91
N GLN A 145 -11.19 -17.61 -9.81
CA GLN A 145 -9.92 -18.28 -9.48
C GLN A 145 -8.79 -17.26 -9.31
N ALA A 146 -8.70 -16.27 -10.20
CA ALA A 146 -7.70 -15.22 -10.16
C ALA A 146 -7.79 -14.35 -8.89
N ILE A 147 -9.01 -14.00 -8.46
CA ILE A 147 -9.24 -13.24 -7.22
C ILE A 147 -8.71 -14.03 -6.02
N ARG A 148 -9.02 -15.33 -5.94
CA ARG A 148 -8.51 -16.22 -4.87
C ARG A 148 -6.99 -16.29 -4.90
N GLY A 149 -6.39 -16.43 -6.08
CA GLY A 149 -4.93 -16.41 -6.26
C GLY A 149 -4.27 -15.05 -5.96
N SER A 150 -5.04 -13.95 -5.93
CA SER A 150 -4.54 -12.60 -5.66
C SER A 150 -4.47 -12.25 -4.17
N VAL A 151 -5.14 -13.02 -3.29
CA VAL A 151 -5.28 -12.68 -1.86
C VAL A 151 -3.94 -12.57 -1.14
N ALA A 152 -3.09 -13.59 -1.27
CA ALA A 152 -1.75 -13.58 -0.67
C ALA A 152 -0.85 -12.44 -1.19
N PRO A 153 -0.67 -12.24 -2.51
CA PRO A 153 0.18 -11.15 -3.00
C PRO A 153 -0.38 -9.76 -2.68
N LEU A 154 -1.71 -9.57 -2.69
CA LEU A 154 -2.34 -8.32 -2.25
C LEU A 154 -2.07 -8.05 -0.77
N GLY A 155 -2.25 -9.04 0.10
CA GLY A 155 -1.98 -8.85 1.52
C GLY A 155 -0.51 -8.52 1.80
N ASN A 156 0.44 -9.12 1.07
CA ASN A 156 1.85 -8.73 1.12
C ASN A 156 2.06 -7.27 0.68
N THR A 157 1.36 -6.83 -0.37
CA THR A 157 1.40 -5.43 -0.83
C THR A 157 0.85 -4.47 0.23
N PHE A 158 -0.24 -4.82 0.91
CA PHE A 158 -0.81 -3.98 1.96
C PHE A 158 0.02 -3.97 3.26
N ILE A 159 0.68 -5.09 3.61
CA ILE A 159 1.69 -5.12 4.68
C ILE A 159 2.85 -4.19 4.32
N ALA A 160 3.30 -4.22 3.07
CA ALA A 160 4.35 -3.32 2.60
C ALA A 160 3.89 -1.85 2.63
N LEU A 161 2.67 -1.54 2.20
CA LEU A 161 2.09 -0.21 2.30
C LEU A 161 2.06 0.30 3.75
N LEU A 162 1.64 -0.54 4.68
CA LEU A 162 1.58 -0.19 6.10
C LEU A 162 2.95 0.14 6.68
N LYS A 163 3.99 -0.60 6.30
CA LYS A 163 5.39 -0.25 6.64
C LYS A 163 5.83 1.02 5.94
N ASN A 164 5.52 1.16 4.66
CA ASN A 164 5.89 2.30 3.82
C ASN A 164 5.19 3.60 4.23
N SER A 165 4.09 3.52 4.98
CA SER A 165 3.41 4.70 5.52
C SER A 165 4.32 5.54 6.45
N THR A 166 5.38 4.95 7.02
CA THR A 166 6.40 5.71 7.79
C THR A 166 7.17 6.70 6.93
N VAL A 167 7.27 6.44 5.62
CA VAL A 167 7.95 7.34 4.66
C VAL A 167 7.15 8.64 4.45
N ALA A 168 5.92 8.73 4.99
CA ALA A 168 5.16 9.98 5.06
C ALA A 168 5.89 11.11 5.80
N ALA A 169 6.88 10.79 6.65
CA ALA A 169 7.80 11.78 7.24
C ALA A 169 8.50 12.63 6.17
N ALA A 170 8.90 12.01 5.06
CA ALA A 170 9.52 12.72 3.93
C ALA A 170 8.52 13.61 3.15
N ALA A 171 7.22 13.46 3.42
CA ALA A 171 6.17 14.33 2.89
C ALA A 171 5.65 15.36 3.91
N SER A 172 6.42 15.64 4.96
CA SER A 172 6.08 16.65 5.99
C SER A 172 4.76 16.37 6.73
N VAL A 173 4.37 15.09 6.82
CA VAL A 173 3.41 14.68 7.84
C VAL A 173 4.17 14.75 9.17
N ALA A 174 3.60 15.44 10.16
CA ALA A 174 4.32 15.78 11.39
C ALA A 174 4.02 14.83 12.54
N THR A 175 2.91 14.10 12.46
CA THR A 175 2.33 13.36 13.60
C THR A 175 2.40 11.85 13.44
N GLU A 176 2.86 11.34 12.31
CA GLU A 176 3.02 9.90 12.10
C GLU A 176 4.24 9.36 12.83
N THR A 177 4.28 8.04 12.98
CA THR A 177 5.23 7.31 13.84
C THR A 177 6.71 7.62 13.59
N SER A 178 7.15 7.77 12.34
CA SER A 178 8.57 8.02 12.06
C SER A 178 9.02 9.42 12.46
N THR A 179 8.18 10.43 12.22
CA THR A 179 8.45 11.81 12.67
C THR A 179 8.40 11.88 14.19
N MET A 180 7.37 11.28 14.81
CA MET A 180 7.26 11.19 16.27
C MET A 180 8.48 10.50 16.91
N MET A 181 8.91 9.37 16.35
CA MET A 181 10.10 8.67 16.84
C MET A 181 11.36 9.54 16.71
N SER A 182 11.53 10.25 15.60
CA SER A 182 12.66 11.16 15.39
C SER A 182 12.66 12.29 16.42
N GLU A 183 11.51 12.91 16.67
CA GLU A 183 11.36 13.97 17.67
C GLU A 183 11.69 13.48 19.08
N MET A 184 11.19 12.30 19.47
CA MET A 184 11.49 11.71 20.76
C MET A 184 12.99 11.43 20.95
N ILE A 185 13.68 10.96 19.91
CA ILE A 185 15.13 10.70 19.97
C ILE A 185 15.93 12.01 20.07
N GLU A 186 15.48 13.07 19.38
CA GLU A 186 16.13 14.37 19.41
C GLU A 186 16.10 15.00 20.82
N TYR A 187 14.96 14.92 21.50
CA TYR A 187 14.79 15.51 22.83
C TYR A 187 15.15 14.57 24.00
N HIS A 188 15.21 13.25 23.79
CA HIS A 188 15.49 12.24 24.83
C HIS A 188 16.52 11.21 24.33
N ALA A 189 17.70 11.69 23.91
CA ALA A 189 18.76 10.86 23.34
C ALA A 189 19.27 9.74 24.27
N ASP A 190 19.13 9.91 25.59
CA ASP A 190 19.45 8.90 26.61
C ASP A 190 18.52 7.68 26.57
N LEU A 191 17.33 7.82 25.96
CA LEU A 191 16.30 6.77 25.87
C LEU A 191 16.17 6.18 24.45
N ILE A 192 17.18 6.32 23.59
CA ILE A 192 17.11 5.92 22.18
C ILE A 192 16.67 4.45 21.97
N VAL A 193 17.19 3.51 22.77
CA VAL A 193 16.84 2.08 22.66
C VAL A 193 15.39 1.82 23.10
N PRO A 194 14.93 2.28 24.28
CA PRO A 194 13.52 2.20 24.66
C PRO A 194 12.56 2.83 23.64
N ILE A 195 12.91 3.98 23.06
CA ILE A 195 12.09 4.67 22.05
C ILE A 195 11.98 3.78 20.80
N PHE A 196 13.12 3.33 20.26
CA PHE A 196 13.14 2.43 19.11
C PHE A 196 12.30 1.16 19.34
N LEU A 197 12.47 0.50 20.50
CA LEU A 197 11.72 -0.70 20.83
C LEU A 197 10.21 -0.43 20.92
N THR A 198 9.80 0.73 21.42
CA THR A 198 8.39 1.11 21.51
C THR A 198 7.73 1.14 20.12
N PHE A 199 8.36 1.80 19.15
CA PHE A 199 7.84 1.83 17.77
C PHE A 199 7.98 0.48 17.05
N ALA A 200 9.09 -0.23 17.26
CA ALA A 200 9.32 -1.54 16.66
C ALA A 200 8.27 -2.56 17.12
N PHE A 201 8.02 -2.67 18.44
CA PHE A 201 6.97 -3.54 18.96
C PHE A 201 5.58 -3.09 18.54
N GLY A 202 5.31 -1.79 18.49
CA GLY A 202 4.03 -1.27 17.97
C GLY A 202 3.75 -1.73 16.55
N TYR A 203 4.74 -1.65 15.64
CA TYR A 203 4.60 -2.17 14.28
C TYR A 203 4.46 -3.70 14.22
N VAL A 204 5.16 -4.44 15.06
CA VAL A 204 5.01 -5.90 15.16
C VAL A 204 3.59 -6.28 15.58
N ILE A 205 3.06 -5.62 16.61
CA ILE A 205 1.68 -5.81 17.10
C ILE A 205 0.66 -5.48 16.01
N LEU A 206 0.92 -4.46 15.19
CA LEU A 206 0.03 -4.04 14.12
C LEU A 206 0.08 -4.99 12.91
N ILE A 207 1.28 -5.43 12.51
CA ILE A 207 1.49 -6.21 11.29
C ILE A 207 1.17 -7.70 11.47
N ILE A 208 1.50 -8.31 12.61
CA ILE A 208 1.29 -9.76 12.82
C ILE A 208 -0.17 -10.17 12.63
N PRO A 209 -1.17 -9.51 13.25
CA PRO A 209 -2.58 -9.86 13.07
C PRO A 209 -3.02 -9.73 11.62
N PHE A 210 -2.57 -8.68 10.92
CA PHE A 210 -2.90 -8.46 9.52
C PHE A 210 -2.28 -9.53 8.59
N GLY A 211 -1.05 -9.95 8.87
CA GLY A 211 -0.39 -11.07 8.18
C GLY A 211 -1.06 -12.40 8.46
N ALA A 212 -1.46 -12.67 9.70
CA ALA A 212 -2.21 -13.86 10.08
C ALA A 212 -3.58 -13.89 9.38
N LEU A 213 -4.30 -12.77 9.33
CA LEU A 213 -5.56 -12.63 8.60
C LEU A 213 -5.38 -12.92 7.11
N THR A 214 -4.37 -12.32 6.47
CA THR A 214 -4.05 -12.55 5.06
C THR A 214 -3.76 -14.04 4.80
N THR A 215 -2.97 -14.66 5.66
CA THR A 215 -2.59 -16.08 5.54
C THR A 215 -3.82 -16.98 5.70
N TYR A 216 -4.66 -16.70 6.69
CA TYR A 216 -5.91 -17.42 6.92
C TYR A 216 -6.84 -17.31 5.71
N LEU A 217 -7.05 -16.10 5.17
CA LEU A 217 -7.87 -15.87 3.98
C LEU A 217 -7.30 -16.59 2.75
N SER A 218 -5.98 -16.53 2.55
CA SER A 218 -5.30 -17.25 1.47
C SER A 218 -5.52 -18.76 1.57
N ASN A 219 -5.37 -19.35 2.76
CA ASN A 219 -5.53 -20.79 2.97
C ASN A 219 -6.99 -21.24 2.80
N LYS A 220 -7.94 -20.43 3.29
CA LYS A 220 -9.39 -20.70 3.15
C LYS A 220 -9.82 -20.66 1.68
N LEU A 221 -9.22 -19.78 0.89
CA LEU A 221 -9.56 -19.55 -0.52
C LEU A 221 -8.71 -20.38 -1.49
N ALA A 222 -7.69 -21.07 -0.99
CA ALA A 222 -6.83 -21.92 -1.79
C ALA A 222 -7.66 -23.03 -2.46
N VAL A 223 -7.59 -23.11 -3.78
CA VAL A 223 -8.13 -24.23 -4.53
C VAL A 223 -7.18 -25.40 -4.35
N ARG A 224 -7.63 -26.45 -3.65
CA ARG A 224 -6.89 -27.73 -3.62
C ARG A 224 -6.72 -28.20 -5.07
N ARG A 225 -5.46 -28.32 -5.48
CA ARG A 225 -5.07 -28.82 -6.79
C ARG A 225 -5.35 -30.31 -6.89
#